data_AF-A0A1V4MLG2-F1
#
_entry.id   AF-A0A1V4MLG2-F1
#
_cell.length_a   1.000
_cell.length_b   1.000
_cell.length_c   1.000
_cell.angle_alpha   90.00
_cell.angle_beta   90.00
_cell.angle_gamma   90.00
#
_symmetry.space_group_name_H-M   'P 1'
#
loop_
_entity.id
_entity.type
_entity.pdbx_description
1 polymer ?
#
loop_
_entity_poly.entity_id
_entity_poly.type
_entity_poly.pdbx_seq_one_letter_code
_entity_poly.pdbx_strand_id
1 'polypeptide(L)'
;MSKKMQILVLSSLLLNVLLVGFLMGDLYHRFAGPDFVGRHDFIDRRSRDFVSKLTDEKATLFFETLEEVRLENHAAHKQIREAREQAMKILAAPFFDEAAYRAELKKLQQLRSQMKQRFADATIKLARQFGPEDRKLLAQHLRRAQKPFREDGPQRRGLGHPAVEGVQ
;
A
#
# COMPACT_ATOMS: atom_id res chain seq x y z
N MET A 1 23.41 -4.35 44.70
CA MET A 1 22.54 -3.52 43.84
C MET A 1 21.24 -3.25 44.58
N SER A 2 20.88 -1.98 44.79
CA SER A 2 19.64 -1.61 45.49
C SER A 2 18.42 -2.07 44.69
N LYS A 3 17.39 -2.62 45.36
CA LYS A 3 16.12 -3.05 44.74
C LYS A 3 15.51 -1.93 43.87
N LYS A 4 15.68 -0.67 44.28
CA LYS A 4 15.22 0.51 43.53
C LYS A 4 15.92 0.66 42.16
N MET A 5 17.19 0.32 42.10
CA MET A 5 18.00 0.41 40.88
C MET A 5 17.66 -0.71 39.90
N GLN A 6 17.35 -1.91 40.39
CA GLN A 6 16.82 -3.00 39.56
C GLN A 6 15.45 -2.65 38.98
N ILE A 7 14.55 -2.05 39.77
CA ILE A 7 13.22 -1.63 39.31
C ILE A 7 13.33 -0.56 38.22
N LEU A 8 14.23 0.42 38.35
CA LEU A 8 14.45 1.46 37.33
C LEU A 8 15.01 0.90 36.02
N VAL A 9 15.92 -0.08 36.09
CA VAL A 9 16.46 -0.73 34.90
C VAL A 9 15.38 -1.58 34.22
N LEU A 10 14.59 -2.33 35.01
CA LEU A 10 13.53 -3.18 34.48
C LEU A 10 12.40 -2.36 33.85
N SER A 11 12.03 -1.24 34.46
CA SER A 11 11.01 -0.33 33.93
C SER A 11 11.47 0.36 32.65
N SER A 12 12.73 0.82 32.59
CA SER A 12 13.35 1.35 31.37
C SER A 12 13.36 0.33 30.24
N LEU A 13 13.69 -0.94 30.55
CA LEU A 13 13.73 -2.01 29.56
C LEU A 13 12.33 -2.33 29.02
N LEU A 14 11.35 -2.50 29.92
CA LEU A 14 9.95 -2.73 29.55
C LEU A 14 9.39 -1.57 28.72
N LEU A 15 9.65 -0.33 29.12
CA LEU A 15 9.19 0.86 28.41
C LEU A 15 9.73 0.90 26.98
N ASN A 16 11.01 0.61 26.78
CA ASN A 16 11.62 0.55 25.45
C ASN A 16 11.02 -0.57 24.59
N VAL A 17 10.81 -1.78 25.15
CA VAL A 17 10.18 -2.88 24.42
C VAL A 17 8.73 -2.54 24.03
N LEU A 18 8.00 -1.86 24.91
CA LEU A 18 6.62 -1.43 24.67
C LEU A 18 6.55 -0.31 23.62
N LEU A 19 7.49 0.62 23.63
CA LEU A 19 7.64 1.66 22.60
C LEU A 19 7.98 1.08 21.23
N VAL A 20 8.91 0.11 21.18
CA VAL A 20 9.26 -0.61 19.95
C VAL A 20 8.06 -1.40 19.46
N GLY A 21 7.32 -2.10 20.33
CA GLY A 21 6.11 -2.84 19.95
C GLY A 21 4.99 -1.94 19.43
N PHE A 22 4.77 -0.78 20.05
CA PHE A 22 3.76 0.20 19.62
C PHE A 22 4.12 0.85 18.27
N LEU A 23 5.39 1.23 18.09
CA LEU A 23 5.88 1.76 16.82
C LEU A 23 5.87 0.70 15.72
N MET A 24 6.23 -0.55 16.02
CA MET A 24 6.11 -1.66 15.07
C MET A 24 4.65 -1.94 14.72
N GLY A 25 3.70 -1.90 15.66
CA GLY A 25 2.28 -2.15 15.39
C GLY A 25 1.64 -1.14 14.43
N ASP A 26 1.89 0.16 14.66
CA ASP A 26 1.34 1.24 13.84
C ASP A 26 2.04 1.37 12.48
N LEU A 27 3.38 1.23 12.44
CA LEU A 27 4.11 1.17 11.16
C LEU A 27 3.76 -0.10 10.39
N TYR A 28 3.55 -1.24 11.03
CA TYR A 28 3.20 -2.48 10.33
C TYR A 28 1.84 -2.35 9.65
N HIS A 29 0.84 -1.68 10.22
CA HIS A 29 -0.42 -1.43 9.49
C HIS A 29 -0.25 -0.42 8.34
N ARG A 30 0.54 0.64 8.51
CA ARG A 30 0.74 1.67 7.47
C ARG A 30 1.74 1.30 6.38
N PHE A 31 2.62 0.33 6.63
CA PHE A 31 3.73 -0.02 5.75
C PHE A 31 3.82 -1.53 5.40
N ALA A 32 3.23 -2.42 6.19
CA ALA A 32 3.11 -3.85 5.89
C ALA A 32 1.64 -4.32 5.85
N GLY A 33 0.69 -3.42 6.09
CA GLY A 33 -0.73 -3.70 6.04
C GLY A 33 -1.15 -4.07 4.62
N PRO A 34 -2.25 -4.81 4.49
CA PRO A 34 -2.81 -5.19 3.21
C PRO A 34 -3.12 -3.98 2.30
N ASP A 35 -2.95 -2.72 2.67
CA ASP A 35 -3.24 -1.59 1.76
C ASP A 35 -2.41 -1.55 0.46
N PHE A 36 -1.29 -2.30 0.38
CA PHE A 36 -0.62 -2.55 -0.91
C PHE A 36 -1.08 -3.84 -1.62
N VAL A 37 -1.67 -4.80 -0.89
CA VAL A 37 -2.14 -6.11 -1.39
C VAL A 37 -3.66 -6.12 -1.61
N GLY A 38 -4.46 -5.71 -0.63
CA GLY A 38 -5.89 -5.31 -0.65
C GLY A 38 -6.21 -4.04 -1.47
N ARG A 39 -5.22 -3.46 -2.15
CA ARG A 39 -5.49 -2.64 -3.35
C ARG A 39 -6.19 -3.47 -4.44
N HIS A 40 -6.15 -4.82 -4.36
CA HIS A 40 -6.84 -5.73 -5.26
C HIS A 40 -8.36 -5.50 -5.31
N ASP A 41 -9.06 -5.50 -4.19
CA ASP A 41 -10.53 -5.44 -4.18
C ASP A 41 -11.07 -4.10 -4.72
N PHE A 42 -10.32 -3.02 -4.50
CA PHE A 42 -10.65 -1.69 -5.02
C PHE A 42 -10.28 -1.49 -6.49
N ILE A 43 -9.14 -2.05 -6.94
CA ILE A 43 -8.82 -2.10 -8.38
C ILE A 43 -9.88 -2.91 -9.10
N ASP A 44 -10.32 -4.02 -8.53
CA ASP A 44 -11.27 -4.95 -9.13
C ASP A 44 -12.68 -4.36 -9.29
N ARG A 45 -13.17 -3.54 -8.34
CA ARG A 45 -14.42 -2.77 -8.56
C ARG A 45 -14.25 -1.65 -9.60
N ARG A 46 -13.11 -0.96 -9.60
CA ARG A 46 -12.86 0.17 -10.50
C ARG A 46 -12.57 -0.27 -11.94
N SER A 47 -11.98 -1.46 -12.12
CA SER A 47 -11.76 -2.09 -13.42
C SER A 47 -13.09 -2.56 -14.01
N ARG A 48 -14.00 -3.13 -13.21
CA ARG A 48 -15.35 -3.51 -13.65
C ARG A 48 -16.12 -2.36 -14.31
N ASP A 49 -16.09 -1.16 -13.73
CA ASP A 49 -16.75 0.05 -14.29
C ASP A 49 -16.15 0.53 -15.62
N PHE A 50 -14.87 0.23 -15.86
CA PHE A 50 -14.19 0.57 -17.11
C PHE A 50 -14.49 -0.47 -18.19
N VAL A 51 -14.37 -1.74 -17.82
CA VAL A 51 -14.60 -2.91 -18.68
C VAL A 51 -16.05 -2.98 -19.15
N SER A 52 -17.02 -2.58 -18.33
CA SER A 52 -18.44 -2.52 -18.74
C SER A 52 -18.75 -1.53 -19.87
N LYS A 53 -17.79 -0.67 -20.23
CA LYS A 53 -17.90 0.29 -21.35
C LYS A 53 -17.15 -0.16 -22.60
N LEU A 54 -16.46 -1.30 -22.53
CA LEU A 54 -15.74 -1.91 -23.64
C LEU A 54 -16.58 -3.05 -24.24
N THR A 55 -16.20 -3.50 -25.44
CA THR A 55 -16.69 -4.77 -25.99
C THR A 55 -16.07 -5.94 -25.24
N ASP A 56 -16.74 -7.10 -25.25
CA ASP A 56 -16.31 -8.30 -24.51
C ASP A 56 -14.89 -8.77 -24.88
N GLU A 57 -14.49 -8.62 -26.15
CA GLU A 57 -13.13 -8.93 -26.61
C GLU A 57 -12.07 -7.99 -25.98
N LYS A 58 -12.35 -6.69 -25.92
CA LYS A 58 -11.43 -5.69 -25.35
C LYS A 58 -11.38 -5.76 -23.82
N ALA A 59 -12.49 -6.13 -23.21
CA ALA A 59 -12.61 -6.44 -21.79
C ALA A 59 -11.70 -7.63 -21.41
N THR A 60 -11.79 -8.72 -22.16
CA THR A 60 -10.95 -9.92 -21.98
C THR A 60 -9.46 -9.57 -22.14
N LEU A 61 -9.10 -8.87 -23.22
CA LEU A 61 -7.73 -8.41 -23.47
C LEU A 61 -7.17 -7.55 -22.32
N PHE A 62 -8.01 -6.68 -21.75
CA PHE A 62 -7.64 -5.85 -20.61
C PHE A 62 -7.30 -6.70 -19.37
N PHE A 63 -8.15 -7.67 -19.03
CA PHE A 63 -7.90 -8.55 -17.88
C PHE A 63 -6.69 -9.45 -18.07
N GLU A 64 -6.50 -10.03 -19.26
CA GLU A 64 -5.32 -10.85 -19.56
C GLU A 64 -4.03 -10.05 -19.42
N THR A 65 -4.02 -8.82 -19.94
CA THR A 65 -2.85 -7.93 -19.82
C THR A 65 -2.57 -7.57 -18.36
N LEU A 66 -3.61 -7.39 -17.53
CA LEU A 66 -3.43 -7.15 -16.10
C LEU A 66 -2.92 -8.37 -15.35
N GLU A 67 -3.40 -9.57 -15.69
CA GLU A 67 -2.94 -10.81 -15.05
C GLU A 67 -1.48 -11.12 -15.42
N GLU A 68 -1.08 -10.88 -16.66
CA GLU A 68 0.33 -10.97 -17.10
C GLU A 68 1.24 -10.08 -16.24
N VAL A 69 0.88 -8.79 -16.09
CA VAL A 69 1.62 -7.85 -15.23
C VAL A 69 1.62 -8.29 -13.77
N ARG A 70 0.52 -8.88 -13.29
CA ARG A 70 0.40 -9.38 -11.92
C ARG A 70 1.36 -10.54 -11.67
N LEU A 71 1.39 -11.51 -12.57
CA LEU A 71 2.27 -12.68 -12.51
C LEU A 71 3.75 -12.24 -12.58
N GLU A 72 4.09 -11.35 -13.51
CA GLU A 72 5.44 -10.81 -13.63
C GLU A 72 5.90 -10.06 -12.37
N ASN A 73 4.99 -9.34 -11.73
CA ASN A 73 5.28 -8.56 -10.52
C ASN A 73 5.21 -9.39 -9.23
N HIS A 74 4.72 -10.62 -9.27
CA HIS A 74 4.59 -11.46 -8.07
C HIS A 74 5.95 -11.66 -7.37
N ALA A 75 6.99 -11.96 -8.13
CA ALA A 75 8.35 -12.08 -7.60
C ALA A 75 8.89 -10.76 -7.05
N ALA A 76 8.64 -9.65 -7.75
CA ALA A 76 9.05 -8.31 -7.32
C ALA A 76 8.39 -7.91 -5.99
N HIS A 77 7.12 -8.25 -5.79
CA HIS A 77 6.42 -8.01 -4.52
C HIS A 77 7.09 -8.74 -3.35
N LYS A 78 7.47 -10.00 -3.54
CA LYS A 78 8.20 -10.77 -2.51
C LYS A 78 9.53 -10.08 -2.18
N GLN A 79 10.30 -9.70 -3.19
CA GLN A 79 11.59 -9.02 -3.00
C GLN A 79 11.45 -7.64 -2.33
N ILE A 80 10.37 -6.90 -2.61
CA ILE A 80 10.07 -5.64 -1.93
C ILE A 80 9.80 -5.87 -0.44
N ARG A 81 9.03 -6.91 -0.08
CA ARG A 81 8.77 -7.25 1.33
C ARG A 81 10.07 -7.59 2.05
N GLU A 82 10.90 -8.45 1.45
CA GLU A 82 12.19 -8.86 2.02
C GLU A 82 13.14 -7.68 2.20
N ALA A 83 13.32 -6.85 1.16
CA ALA A 83 14.18 -5.66 1.24
C ALA A 83 13.69 -4.65 2.30
N ARG A 84 12.37 -4.55 2.49
CA ARG A 84 11.78 -3.72 3.54
C ARG A 84 12.08 -4.27 4.93
N GLU A 85 11.88 -5.56 5.13
CA GLU A 85 12.20 -6.22 6.41
C GLU A 85 13.69 -6.06 6.74
N GLN A 86 14.57 -6.23 5.75
CA GLN A 86 16.01 -6.02 5.89
C GLN A 86 16.34 -4.56 6.26
N ALA A 87 15.76 -3.58 5.57
CA ALA A 87 15.92 -2.16 5.91
C ALA A 87 15.47 -1.85 7.35
N MET A 88 14.36 -2.43 7.80
CA MET A 88 13.87 -2.24 9.17
C MET A 88 14.78 -2.93 10.21
N LYS A 89 15.31 -4.11 9.90
CA LYS A 89 16.30 -4.80 10.77
C LYS A 89 17.56 -3.96 10.95
N ILE A 90 18.06 -3.34 9.88
CA ILE A 90 19.23 -2.45 9.95
C ILE A 90 18.92 -1.20 10.79
N LEU A 91 17.73 -0.62 10.62
CA LEU A 91 17.31 0.55 11.36
C LEU A 91 17.12 0.29 12.86
N ALA A 92 16.65 -0.91 13.23
CA ALA A 92 16.44 -1.33 14.61
C ALA A 92 17.68 -1.96 15.27
N ALA A 93 18.80 -2.05 14.55
CA ALA A 93 20.04 -2.61 15.08
C ALA A 93 20.65 -1.70 16.17
N PRO A 94 21.39 -2.25 17.16
CA PRO A 94 22.05 -1.44 18.19
C PRO A 94 23.03 -0.40 17.64
N PHE A 95 23.64 -0.68 16.49
CA PHE A 95 24.47 0.23 15.72
C PHE A 95 23.89 0.40 14.33
N PHE A 96 23.69 1.65 13.91
CA PHE A 96 23.12 1.95 12.61
C PHE A 96 24.19 1.88 11.51
N ASP A 97 24.00 0.97 10.56
CA ASP A 97 24.79 0.90 9.33
C ASP A 97 24.08 1.66 8.20
N GLU A 98 24.53 2.90 7.98
CA GLU A 98 23.97 3.77 6.95
C GLU A 98 24.15 3.19 5.54
N ALA A 99 25.28 2.55 5.25
CA ALA A 99 25.59 2.03 3.93
C ALA A 99 24.69 0.84 3.58
N ALA A 100 24.50 -0.08 4.54
CA ALA A 100 23.58 -1.20 4.39
C ALA A 100 22.13 -0.73 4.23
N TYR A 101 21.70 0.27 5.01
CA TYR A 101 20.35 0.82 4.90
C TYR A 101 20.10 1.47 3.52
N ARG A 102 21.06 2.27 3.03
CA ARG A 102 20.99 2.89 1.70
C ARG A 102 20.96 1.85 0.58
N ALA A 103 21.67 0.73 0.72
CA ALA A 103 21.65 -0.35 -0.26
C ALA A 103 20.24 -0.97 -0.39
N GLU A 104 19.57 -1.25 0.73
CA GLU A 104 18.20 -1.77 0.72
C GLU A 104 17.19 -0.75 0.16
N LEU A 105 17.35 0.54 0.46
CA LEU A 105 16.52 1.59 -0.16
C LEU A 105 16.70 1.67 -1.68
N LYS A 106 17.94 1.55 -2.16
CA LYS A 106 18.24 1.55 -3.60
C LYS A 106 17.58 0.36 -4.30
N LYS A 107 17.65 -0.83 -3.69
CA LYS A 107 16.97 -2.04 -4.16
C LYS A 107 15.46 -1.86 -4.21
N LEU A 108 14.86 -1.28 -3.16
CA LEU A 108 13.42 -0.95 -3.15
C LEU A 108 13.04 0.03 -4.26
N GLN A 109 13.85 1.06 -4.51
CA GLN A 109 13.61 2.01 -5.59
C GLN A 109 13.68 1.35 -6.97
N GLN A 110 14.67 0.48 -7.20
CA GLN A 110 14.81 -0.27 -8.45
C GLN A 110 13.60 -1.18 -8.70
N LEU A 111 13.18 -1.96 -7.71
CA LEU A 111 12.01 -2.84 -7.82
C LEU A 111 10.72 -2.07 -8.12
N ARG A 112 10.51 -0.94 -7.44
CA ARG A 112 9.37 -0.05 -7.70
C ARG A 112 9.42 0.55 -9.11
N SER A 113 10.61 0.93 -9.58
CA SER A 113 10.79 1.46 -10.94
C SER A 113 10.45 0.41 -12.00
N GLN A 114 10.92 -0.82 -11.82
CA GLN A 114 10.62 -1.93 -12.73
C GLN A 114 9.13 -2.24 -12.79
N MET A 115 8.43 -2.25 -11.65
CA MET A 115 6.98 -2.42 -11.62
C MET A 115 6.24 -1.31 -12.38
N LYS A 116 6.69 -0.05 -12.21
CA LYS A 116 6.12 1.09 -12.96
C LYS A 116 6.35 0.96 -14.46
N GLN A 117 7.52 0.50 -14.88
CA GLN A 117 7.84 0.26 -16.28
C GLN A 117 6.92 -0.82 -16.88
N ARG A 118 6.80 -1.98 -16.24
CA ARG A 118 5.89 -3.05 -16.68
C ARG A 118 4.45 -2.59 -16.83
N PHE A 119 3.96 -1.79 -15.88
CA PHE A 119 2.63 -1.19 -15.97
C PHE A 119 2.50 -0.20 -17.14
N ALA A 120 3.54 0.60 -17.40
CA ALA A 120 3.57 1.50 -18.55
C ALA A 120 3.59 0.72 -19.87
N ASP A 121 4.38 -0.34 -19.97
CA ASP A 121 4.47 -1.20 -21.15
C ASP A 121 3.14 -1.90 -21.44
N ALA A 122 2.47 -2.40 -20.40
CA ALA A 122 1.11 -2.94 -20.51
C ALA A 122 0.09 -1.88 -20.97
N THR A 123 0.19 -0.66 -20.46
CA THR A 123 -0.66 0.45 -20.90
C THR A 123 -0.42 0.78 -22.38
N ILE A 124 0.83 0.75 -22.84
CA ILE A 124 1.20 0.95 -24.24
C ILE A 124 0.65 -0.20 -25.11
N LYS A 125 0.76 -1.45 -24.65
CA LYS A 125 0.22 -2.65 -25.32
C LYS A 125 -1.29 -2.54 -25.53
N LEU A 126 -2.03 -2.10 -24.52
CA LEU A 126 -3.48 -1.86 -24.62
C LEU A 126 -3.80 -0.68 -25.53
N ALA A 127 -3.09 0.45 -25.38
CA ALA A 127 -3.33 1.64 -26.19
C ALA A 127 -3.14 1.40 -27.69
N ARG A 128 -2.23 0.50 -28.09
CA ARG A 128 -2.04 0.10 -29.50
C ARG A 128 -3.22 -0.68 -30.08
N GLN A 129 -3.92 -1.44 -29.25
CA GLN A 129 -5.06 -2.28 -29.65
C GLN A 129 -6.41 -1.55 -29.54
N PHE A 130 -6.42 -0.45 -28.77
CA PHE A 130 -7.61 0.34 -28.50
C PHE A 130 -7.83 1.47 -29.51
N GLY A 131 -9.09 1.68 -29.88
CA GLY A 131 -9.50 2.82 -30.69
C GLY A 131 -9.30 4.16 -29.95
N PRO A 132 -9.46 5.30 -30.64
CA PRO A 132 -9.33 6.62 -30.02
C PRO A 132 -10.26 6.84 -28.80
N GLU A 133 -11.50 6.36 -28.87
CA GLU A 133 -12.48 6.49 -27.78
C GLU A 133 -12.14 5.57 -26.59
N ASP A 134 -11.73 4.32 -26.85
CA ASP A 134 -11.29 3.39 -25.81
C ASP A 134 -10.04 3.89 -25.09
N ARG A 135 -9.11 4.54 -25.81
CA ARG A 135 -7.93 5.19 -25.23
C ARG A 135 -8.31 6.34 -24.30
N LYS A 136 -9.35 7.12 -24.61
CA LYS A 136 -9.88 8.16 -23.70
C LYS A 136 -10.45 7.54 -22.44
N LEU A 137 -11.20 6.45 -22.55
CA LEU A 137 -11.74 5.71 -21.40
C LEU A 137 -10.60 5.15 -20.52
N LEU A 138 -9.57 4.57 -21.15
CA LEU A 138 -8.38 4.08 -20.46
C LEU A 138 -7.65 5.21 -19.72
N ALA A 139 -7.44 6.36 -20.36
CA ALA A 139 -6.81 7.52 -19.73
C ALA A 139 -7.60 8.03 -18.51
N GLN A 140 -8.94 8.06 -18.60
CA GLN A 140 -9.81 8.42 -17.46
C GLN A 140 -9.70 7.41 -16.31
N HIS A 141 -9.65 6.12 -16.63
CA HIS A 141 -9.46 5.06 -15.64
C HIS A 141 -8.11 5.22 -14.90
N LEU A 142 -7.02 5.42 -15.65
CA LEU A 142 -5.69 5.63 -15.08
C LEU A 142 -5.59 6.90 -14.21
N ARG A 143 -6.23 8.00 -14.63
CA ARG A 143 -6.27 9.25 -13.84
C ARG A 143 -6.96 9.06 -12.49
N ARG A 144 -8.01 8.23 -12.45
CA ARG A 144 -8.72 7.90 -11.20
C ARG A 144 -7.89 6.97 -10.31
N ALA A 145 -7.08 6.10 -10.89
CA ALA A 145 -6.15 5.23 -10.17
C ALA A 145 -5.02 5.98 -9.44
N GLN A 146 -4.60 7.14 -9.95
CA GLN A 146 -3.53 7.93 -9.36
C GLN A 146 -3.94 8.78 -8.15
N LYS A 147 -5.24 8.99 -7.89
CA LYS A 147 -5.68 9.75 -6.72
C LYS A 147 -5.37 8.94 -5.45
N PRO A 148 -4.58 9.47 -4.50
CA PRO A 148 -4.46 8.85 -3.18
C PRO A 148 -5.85 8.78 -2.57
N PHE A 149 -6.13 7.66 -1.89
CA PHE A 149 -7.36 7.48 -1.12
C PHE A 149 -7.44 8.64 -0.13
N ARG A 150 -8.35 9.59 -0.36
CA ARG A 150 -8.83 10.42 0.75
C ARG A 150 -9.67 9.45 1.58
N GLU A 151 -9.28 9.28 2.84
CA GLU A 151 -10.15 8.69 3.84
C GLU A 151 -11.44 9.51 3.85
N ASP A 152 -12.46 9.07 3.12
CA ASP A 152 -13.83 9.34 3.52
C ASP A 152 -14.01 8.53 4.81
N GLY A 153 -13.57 9.11 5.92
CA GLY A 153 -13.83 8.59 7.25
C GLY A 153 -15.34 8.33 7.38
N PRO A 154 -15.76 7.34 8.19
CA PRO A 154 -17.14 6.94 8.23
C PRO A 154 -17.98 8.18 8.53
N GLN A 155 -18.81 8.56 7.56
CA GLN A 155 -19.93 9.46 7.78
C GLN A 155 -20.61 8.95 9.04
N ARG A 156 -20.52 9.75 10.12
CA ARG A 156 -21.30 9.55 11.33
C ARG A 156 -22.76 9.61 10.90
N ARG A 157 -23.27 8.44 10.52
CA ARG A 157 -24.67 8.18 10.25
C ARG A 157 -25.37 8.46 11.58
N GLY A 158 -26.15 9.53 11.57
CA GLY A 158 -27.06 10.02 12.62
C GLY A 158 -26.95 9.34 13.98
N LEU A 159 -26.22 9.96 14.91
CA LEU A 159 -26.66 9.95 16.29
C LEU A 159 -27.62 11.12 16.43
N GLY A 160 -28.91 10.82 16.31
CA GLY A 160 -29.96 11.73 16.74
C GLY A 160 -29.69 12.12 18.19
N HIS A 161 -29.51 13.41 18.42
CA HIS A 161 -29.69 13.95 19.75
C HIS A 161 -31.16 13.75 20.12
N PRO A 162 -31.51 13.01 21.18
CA PRO A 162 -32.78 13.26 21.84
C PRO A 162 -32.70 14.66 22.44
N ALA A 163 -33.71 15.47 22.12
CA ALA A 163 -33.97 16.72 22.80
C ALA A 163 -34.01 16.46 24.30
N VAL A 164 -33.12 17.11 25.05
CA VAL A 164 -33.30 17.23 26.49
C VAL A 164 -34.11 18.51 26.69
N GLU A 165 -35.43 18.32 26.74
CA GLU A 165 -36.35 19.24 27.40
C GLU A 165 -35.86 19.47 28.83
N GLY A 166 -35.93 20.74 29.25
CA GLY A 166 -35.14 21.27 30.35
C GLY A 166 -35.55 20.88 31.76
N VAL A 167 -34.80 21.43 32.72
CA VAL A 167 -35.25 21.67 34.09
C VAL A 167 -34.60 22.97 34.54
N GLN A 168 -35.46 23.92 34.95
CA GLN A 168 -35.12 25.07 35.79
C GLN A 168 -34.91 24.61 37.23
#